data_AF-A0A660XVS8-F1
#
_entry.id   AF-A0A660XVS8-F1
#
_cell.length_a   1.000
_cell.length_b   1.000
_cell.length_c   1.000
_cell.angle_alpha   90.00
_cell.angle_beta   90.00
_cell.angle_gamma   90.00
#
_symmetry.space_group_name_H-M   'P 1'
#
loop_
_entity.id
_entity.type
_entity.pdbx_description
1 polymer ?
#
loop_
_entity_poly.entity_id
_entity_poly.type
_entity_poly.pdbx_seq_one_letter_code
_entity_poly.pdbx_strand_id
1 'polypeptide(L)'
;MEVSEEEVSRYGVVKPQKRAGGEFEAEALIEKPPPDEAPSRLAIAARYVFSPVIFDAIRRTAPGVGGELQLTDAIANLLKMGHRVRCVKLKPDERRYDIGNPESYFKAFVDFALADPQYGYIIRQYLQKKLREV
;
A
#
# COMPACT_ATOMS: atom_id res chain seq x y z
N MET A 1 1.78 1.23 -5.58
CA MET A 1 1.11 0.11 -6.27
C MET A 1 -0.22 0.61 -6.80
N GLU A 2 -0.84 -0.09 -7.75
CA GLU A 2 -2.19 0.27 -8.21
C GLU A 2 -3.21 -0.68 -7.56
N VAL A 3 -4.34 -0.15 -7.09
CA VAL A 3 -5.36 -0.92 -6.36
C VAL A 3 -6.73 -0.82 -7.02
N SER A 4 -7.67 -1.64 -6.56
CA SER A 4 -9.07 -1.50 -6.93
C SER A 4 -9.67 -0.17 -6.40
N GLU A 5 -10.79 0.28 -6.96
CA GLU A 5 -11.47 1.48 -6.46
C GLU A 5 -12.03 1.23 -5.05
N GLU A 6 -12.54 0.02 -4.83
CA GLU A 6 -13.08 -0.45 -3.55
C GLU A 6 -11.98 -0.61 -2.47
N GLU A 7 -10.73 -0.77 -2.88
CA GLU A 7 -9.58 -0.90 -1.99
C GLU A 7 -8.90 0.43 -1.66
N VAL A 8 -9.19 1.51 -2.40
CA VAL A 8 -8.42 2.76 -2.33
C VAL A 8 -8.47 3.39 -0.93
N SER A 9 -9.62 3.32 -0.27
CA SER A 9 -9.83 3.87 1.08
C SER A 9 -9.12 3.10 2.19
N ARG A 10 -8.46 1.98 1.87
CA ARG A 10 -7.66 1.22 2.83
C ARG A 10 -6.24 1.78 2.97
N TYR A 11 -5.82 2.68 2.08
CA TYR A 11 -4.44 3.09 1.91
C TYR A 11 -4.27 4.60 1.90
N GLY A 12 -3.04 5.05 2.20
CA GLY A 12 -2.58 6.35 1.73
C GLY A 12 -2.43 6.34 0.20
N VAL A 13 -2.91 7.39 -0.45
CA VAL A 13 -3.00 7.52 -1.92
C VAL A 13 -2.17 8.70 -2.38
N VAL A 14 -1.42 8.50 -3.47
CA VAL A 14 -0.56 9.53 -4.05
C VAL A 14 -1.24 10.17 -5.25
N LYS A 15 -1.27 11.51 -5.30
CA LYS A 15 -1.52 12.29 -6.51
C LYS A 15 -0.19 12.56 -7.21
N PRO A 16 0.06 12.06 -8.43
CA PRO A 16 1.31 12.33 -9.13
C PRO A 16 1.25 13.73 -9.80
N GLN A 17 2.37 14.47 -9.83
CA GLN A 17 2.43 15.80 -10.50
C GLN A 17 2.18 15.74 -12.01
N LYS A 18 2.52 14.60 -12.63
CA LYS A 18 2.35 14.30 -14.05
C LYS A 18 1.84 12.87 -14.19
N ARG A 19 1.70 12.37 -15.42
CA ARG A 19 1.43 10.95 -15.65
C ARG A 19 2.47 10.09 -14.93
N ALA A 20 2.01 9.20 -14.05
CA ALA A 20 2.88 8.32 -13.28
C ALA A 20 3.53 7.28 -14.19
N GLY A 21 4.86 7.35 -14.33
CA GLY A 21 5.69 6.30 -14.92
C GLY A 21 6.17 5.29 -13.87
N GLY A 22 7.26 4.58 -14.15
CA GLY A 22 7.93 3.74 -13.16
C GLY A 22 8.46 4.53 -11.95
N GLU A 23 8.87 5.78 -12.20
CA GLU A 23 9.24 6.75 -11.17
C GLU A 23 8.55 8.08 -11.44
N PHE A 24 8.13 8.79 -10.40
CA PHE A 24 7.47 10.09 -10.52
C PHE A 24 7.57 10.93 -9.24
N GLU A 25 7.31 12.24 -9.33
CA GLU A 25 7.18 13.12 -8.16
C GLU A 25 5.71 13.21 -7.72
N ALA A 26 5.48 13.18 -6.41
CA ALA A 26 4.15 13.38 -5.82
C ALA A 26 3.80 14.87 -5.77
N GLU A 27 2.55 15.18 -6.13
CA GLU A 27 1.94 16.50 -5.93
C GLU A 27 1.25 16.57 -4.56
N ALA A 28 0.58 15.48 -4.16
CA ALA A 28 -0.11 15.37 -2.89
C ALA A 28 -0.15 13.90 -2.43
N LEU A 29 -0.33 13.71 -1.13
CA LEU A 29 -0.64 12.42 -0.53
C LEU A 29 -1.86 12.61 0.39
N ILE A 30 -2.77 11.64 0.38
CA ILE A 30 -4.01 11.68 1.18
C ILE A 30 -4.17 10.34 1.89
N GLU A 31 -4.35 10.35 3.20
CA GLU A 31 -4.55 9.14 3.99
C GLU A 31 -6.00 8.65 3.87
N LYS A 32 -6.19 7.40 3.40
CA LYS A 32 -7.47 6.69 3.36
C LYS A 32 -8.63 7.54 2.81
N PRO A 33 -8.48 8.15 1.61
CA PRO A 33 -9.55 8.96 1.04
C PRO A 33 -10.80 8.11 0.74
N PRO A 34 -12.00 8.69 0.82
CA PRO A 34 -13.18 8.12 0.18
C PRO A 34 -12.91 7.81 -1.31
N PRO A 35 -13.54 6.78 -1.91
CA PRO A 35 -13.25 6.40 -3.29
C PRO A 35 -13.49 7.51 -4.31
N ASP A 36 -14.52 8.32 -4.09
CA ASP A 36 -14.91 9.48 -4.90
C ASP A 36 -13.99 10.70 -4.74
N GLU A 37 -13.23 10.77 -3.64
CA GLU A 37 -12.24 11.82 -3.37
C GLU A 37 -10.80 11.36 -3.67
N ALA A 38 -10.60 10.10 -4.04
CA ALA A 38 -9.28 9.55 -4.29
C ALA A 38 -8.64 10.19 -5.54
N PRO A 39 -7.48 10.85 -5.43
CA PRO A 39 -6.89 11.60 -6.53
C PRO A 39 -6.24 10.70 -7.59
N SER A 40 -6.07 9.41 -7.28
CA SER A 40 -5.61 8.36 -8.18
C SER A 40 -5.89 6.99 -7.56
N ARG A 41 -5.51 5.91 -8.27
CA ARG A 41 -5.49 4.53 -7.73
C ARG A 41 -4.11 4.10 -7.24
N LEU A 42 -3.18 5.04 -7.07
CA LEU A 42 -1.80 4.78 -6.65
C LEU A 42 -1.68 4.75 -5.12
N ALA A 43 -1.86 3.56 -4.55
CA ALA A 43 -1.70 3.30 -3.13
C ALA A 43 -0.23 3.17 -2.71
N ILE A 44 0.08 3.63 -1.51
CA ILE A 44 1.41 3.55 -0.90
C ILE A 44 1.66 2.13 -0.39
N ALA A 45 2.77 1.51 -0.81
CA ALA A 45 3.10 0.13 -0.46
C ALA A 45 3.76 -0.06 0.93
N ALA A 46 3.82 1.00 1.75
CA ALA A 46 4.48 1.04 3.06
C ALA A 46 5.98 0.68 3.00
N ARG A 47 6.70 1.26 2.03
CA ARG A 47 8.16 1.22 1.92
C ARG A 47 8.65 2.65 1.72
N TYR A 48 9.52 3.10 2.61
CA TYR A 48 9.94 4.49 2.67
C TYR A 48 11.44 4.60 2.87
N VAL A 49 12.03 5.60 2.22
CA VAL A 49 13.40 6.05 2.48
C VAL A 49 13.29 7.55 2.73
N PHE A 50 13.64 7.98 3.94
CA PHE A 50 13.49 9.37 4.36
C PHE A 50 14.84 10.02 4.63
N SER A 51 14.95 11.28 4.24
CA SER A 51 15.90 12.20 4.85
C SER A 51 15.46 12.52 6.28
N PRO A 52 16.38 12.82 7.23
CA PRO A 52 16.04 13.17 8.61
C PRO A 52 15.02 14.30 8.76
N VAL A 53 14.85 15.15 7.74
CA VAL A 53 13.83 16.22 7.73
C VAL A 53 12.40 15.71 7.97
N ILE A 54 12.12 14.42 7.74
CA ILE A 54 10.81 13.81 8.06
C ILE A 54 10.45 13.99 9.55
N PHE A 55 11.42 14.00 10.46
CA PHE A 55 11.15 14.15 11.88
C PHE A 55 10.58 15.53 12.22
N ASP A 56 11.01 16.58 11.51
CA ASP A 56 10.43 17.92 11.68
C ASP A 56 8.99 17.97 11.20
N ALA A 57 8.68 17.29 10.09
CA ALA A 57 7.32 17.18 9.58
C ALA A 57 6.43 16.37 10.53
N ILE A 58 6.92 15.24 11.07
CA ILE A 58 6.19 14.42 12.05
C ILE A 58 5.83 15.24 13.30
N ARG A 59 6.76 16.04 13.85
CA ARG A 59 6.49 16.88 15.03
C ARG A 59 5.40 17.94 14.78
N ARG A 60 5.17 18.32 13.52
CA ARG A 60 4.15 19.30 13.11
C ARG A 60 2.84 18.64 12.66
N THR A 61 2.80 17.31 12.58
CA THR A 61 1.59 16.58 12.19
C THR A 61 0.60 16.60 13.34
N ALA A 62 -0.63 17.03 13.04
CA ALA A 62 -1.76 16.91 13.96
C ALA A 62 -2.42 15.53 13.80
N PRO A 63 -3.17 15.06 14.81
CA PRO A 63 -3.99 13.86 14.68
C PRO A 63 -4.92 13.93 13.47
N GLY A 64 -4.92 12.89 12.64
CA GLY A 64 -5.71 12.76 11.43
C GLY A 64 -6.76 11.67 11.55
N VAL A 65 -6.84 10.81 10.53
CA VAL A 65 -7.78 9.67 10.49
C VAL A 65 -7.62 8.81 11.75
N GLY A 66 -8.74 8.54 12.43
CA GLY A 66 -8.77 7.74 13.66
C GLY A 66 -8.19 8.42 14.90
N GLY A 67 -7.87 9.73 14.83
CA GLY A 67 -7.21 10.43 15.93
C GLY A 67 -5.73 10.08 16.10
N GLU A 68 -5.13 9.44 15.09
CA GLU A 68 -3.73 9.03 15.09
C GLU A 68 -2.83 10.03 14.34
N LEU A 69 -1.55 10.06 14.68
CA LEU A 69 -0.54 10.79 13.90
C LEU A 69 -0.17 9.96 12.65
N GLN A 70 -0.74 10.32 11.52
CA GLN A 70 -0.53 9.58 10.27
C GLN A 70 0.79 9.97 9.60
N LEU A 71 1.58 8.97 9.22
CA LEU A 71 2.83 9.21 8.48
C LEU A 71 2.56 9.85 7.11
N THR A 72 1.45 9.49 6.45
CA THR A 72 1.02 10.10 5.18
C THR A 72 0.84 11.61 5.31
N ASP A 73 0.26 12.09 6.41
CA ASP A 73 0.08 13.52 6.68
C ASP A 73 1.43 14.21 6.94
N ALA A 74 2.38 13.53 7.60
CA ALA A 74 3.74 14.05 7.75
C ALA A 74 4.46 14.18 6.38
N ILE A 75 4.28 13.22 5.48
CA ILE A 75 4.84 13.32 4.11
C ILE A 75 4.16 14.45 3.33
N ALA A 76 2.85 14.63 3.48
CA ALA A 76 2.15 15.77 2.89
C ALA A 76 2.66 17.12 3.44
N ASN A 77 3.02 17.18 4.73
CA ASN A 77 3.66 18.36 5.32
C ASN A 77 5.05 18.63 4.73
N LEU A 78 5.83 17.61 4.39
CA LEU A 78 7.10 17.80 3.67
C LEU A 78 6.89 18.51 2.33
N LEU A 79 5.86 18.13 1.58
CA LEU A 79 5.51 18.81 0.32
C LEU A 79 5.16 20.28 0.55
N LYS A 80 4.35 20.58 1.57
CA LYS A 80 3.99 21.96 1.95
C LYS A 80 5.20 22.79 2.40
N MET A 81 6.22 22.15 2.97
CA MET A 81 7.50 22.76 3.34
C MET A 81 8.44 22.99 2.14
N GLY A 82 8.04 22.61 0.92
CA GLY A 82 8.83 22.77 -0.30
C GLY A 82 9.81 21.63 -0.57
N HIS A 83 9.76 20.53 0.20
CA HIS A 83 10.52 19.34 -0.10
C HIS A 83 9.85 18.51 -1.21
N ARG A 84 10.64 17.71 -1.91
CA ARG A 84 10.13 16.81 -2.96
C ARG A 84 9.98 15.39 -2.42
N VAL A 85 8.93 14.71 -2.90
CA VAL A 85 8.69 13.29 -2.62
C VAL A 85 8.73 12.54 -3.94
N ARG A 86 9.71 11.64 -4.08
CA ARG A 86 9.82 10.74 -5.23
C ARG A 86 9.16 9.40 -4.92
N CYS A 87 8.41 8.89 -5.88
CA CYS A 87 7.67 7.65 -5.79
C CYS A 87 8.19 6.66 -6.85
N VAL A 88 8.33 5.40 -6.45
CA VAL A 88 8.63 4.28 -7.35
C VAL A 88 7.38 3.40 -7.41
N LYS A 89 6.87 3.17 -8.62
CA LYS A 89 5.72 2.29 -8.83
C LYS A 89 6.21 0.85 -8.92
N LEU A 90 5.59 -0.04 -8.14
CA LEU A 90 5.78 -1.48 -8.33
C LEU A 90 5.38 -1.86 -9.76
N LYS A 91 6.17 -2.73 -10.38
CA LYS A 91 5.89 -3.25 -11.72
C LYS A 91 4.67 -4.19 -11.69
N PRO A 92 4.01 -4.43 -12.83
CA PRO A 92 2.85 -5.33 -12.90
C PRO A 92 3.14 -6.77 -12.43
N ASP A 93 4.38 -7.24 -12.55
CA ASP A 93 4.86 -8.55 -12.10
C ASP A 93 5.31 -8.56 -10.62
N GLU A 94 5.40 -7.40 -9.98
CA GLU A 94 5.77 -7.27 -8.56
C GLU A 94 4.52 -7.25 -7.68
N ARG A 95 4.13 -8.44 -7.19
CA ARG A 95 2.96 -8.57 -6.31
C ARG A 95 3.28 -8.16 -4.87
N ARG A 96 2.49 -7.23 -4.33
CA ARG A 96 2.45 -6.93 -2.89
C ARG A 96 1.34 -7.74 -2.25
N TYR A 97 1.68 -8.45 -1.18
CA TYR A 97 0.68 -9.04 -0.28
C TYR A 97 0.42 -8.10 0.88
N ASP A 98 -0.83 -7.67 1.02
CA ASP A 98 -1.32 -7.09 2.26
C ASP A 98 -1.72 -8.24 3.18
N ILE A 99 -1.21 -8.25 4.41
CA ILE A 99 -1.51 -9.30 5.40
C ILE A 99 -2.13 -8.71 6.67
N GLY A 100 -2.61 -7.46 6.61
CA GLY A 100 -3.18 -6.76 7.75
C GLY A 100 -4.61 -7.17 8.11
N ASN A 101 -5.27 -8.01 7.29
CA ASN A 101 -6.60 -8.55 7.60
C ASN A 101 -6.70 -10.06 7.28
N PRO A 102 -7.62 -10.79 7.94
CA PRO A 102 -7.71 -12.25 7.80
C PRO A 102 -7.90 -12.75 6.36
N GLU A 103 -8.78 -12.12 5.58
CA GLU A 103 -9.05 -12.56 4.20
C GLU A 103 -7.79 -12.47 3.33
N SER A 104 -7.13 -11.31 3.34
CA SER A 104 -5.90 -11.08 2.59
C SER A 104 -4.75 -11.98 3.07
N TYR A 105 -4.66 -12.21 4.38
CA TYR A 105 -3.72 -13.14 4.98
C TYR A 105 -3.96 -14.58 4.51
N PHE A 106 -5.20 -15.07 4.49
CA PHE A 106 -5.51 -16.43 4.03
C PHE A 106 -5.14 -16.62 2.55
N LYS A 107 -5.45 -15.63 1.71
CA LYS A 107 -5.03 -15.66 0.29
C LYS A 107 -3.51 -15.71 0.15
N ALA A 108 -2.80 -14.85 0.89
CA ALA A 108 -1.34 -14.85 0.90
C ALA A 108 -0.81 -16.21 1.37
N PHE A 109 -1.31 -16.74 2.48
CA PHE A 109 -0.88 -18.02 3.02
C PHE A 109 -1.06 -19.16 2.01
N VAL A 110 -2.22 -19.24 1.35
CA VAL A 110 -2.49 -20.27 0.32
C VAL A 110 -1.51 -20.15 -0.85
N ASP A 111 -1.27 -18.94 -1.36
CA ASP A 111 -0.34 -18.71 -2.47
C ASP A 111 1.08 -19.21 -2.12
N PHE A 112 1.60 -18.83 -0.94
CA PHE A 112 2.93 -19.23 -0.49
C PHE A 112 3.01 -20.72 -0.17
N ALA A 113 1.97 -21.28 0.47
CA ALA A 113 1.91 -22.70 0.80
C ALA A 113 1.91 -23.58 -0.46
N LEU A 114 1.19 -23.18 -1.51
CA LEU A 114 1.17 -23.89 -2.79
C LEU A 114 2.46 -23.74 -3.60
N ALA A 115 3.20 -22.66 -3.39
CA ALA A 115 4.49 -22.39 -4.04
C ALA A 115 5.68 -23.05 -3.32
N ASP A 116 5.49 -23.56 -2.11
CA ASP A 116 6.56 -24.18 -1.32
C ASP A 116 7.15 -25.41 -2.04
N PRO A 117 8.48 -25.48 -2.23
CA PRO A 117 9.12 -26.54 -3.00
C PRO A 117 9.05 -27.92 -2.32
N GLN A 118 8.89 -27.97 -1.01
CA GLN A 118 8.86 -29.21 -0.23
C GLN A 118 7.41 -29.66 0.04
N TYR A 119 6.54 -28.73 0.38
CA TYR A 119 5.19 -29.01 0.89
C TYR A 119 4.07 -28.67 -0.09
N GLY A 120 4.32 -27.86 -1.13
CA GLY A 120 3.28 -27.36 -2.02
C GLY A 120 2.49 -28.46 -2.73
N TYR A 121 3.15 -29.58 -3.08
CA TYR A 121 2.47 -30.75 -3.65
C TYR A 121 1.46 -31.38 -2.67
N ILE A 122 1.87 -31.62 -1.42
CA ILE A 122 1.03 -32.23 -0.38
C ILE A 122 -0.15 -31.31 -0.07
N ILE A 123 0.10 -30.00 0.05
CA ILE A 123 -0.94 -28.99 0.32
C ILE A 123 -1.95 -28.92 -0.81
N ARG A 124 -1.50 -28.95 -2.07
CA ARG A 124 -2.39 -28.97 -3.24
C ARG A 124 -3.34 -30.17 -3.22
N GLN A 125 -2.82 -31.37 -2.94
CA GLN A 125 -3.64 -32.58 -2.83
C GLN A 125 -4.67 -32.47 -1.70
N TYR A 126 -4.24 -31.98 -0.54
CA TYR A 126 -5.12 -31.77 0.61
C TYR A 126 -6.26 -30.80 0.28
N LEU A 127 -5.96 -29.64 -0.32
CA LEU A 127 -6.97 -28.65 -0.69
C LEU A 127 -7.95 -29.19 -1.73
N GLN A 128 -7.48 -29.90 -2.76
CA GLN A 128 -8.34 -30.54 -3.76
C GLN A 128 -9.29 -31.57 -3.15
N LYS A 129 -8.82 -32.35 -2.16
CA LYS A 129 -9.68 -33.27 -1.41
C LYS A 129 -10.71 -32.46 -0.61
N LYS A 130 -10.26 -31.44 0.12
CA LYS A 130 -11.13 -30.68 1.02
C LYS A 130 -12.25 -29.95 0.29
N LEU A 131 -11.96 -29.34 -0.85
CA LEU A 131 -12.95 -28.64 -1.69
C LEU A 131 -14.05 -29.55 -2.24
N ARG A 132 -13.85 -30.88 -2.27
CA ARG A 132 -14.90 -31.85 -2.66
C ARG A 132 -15.76 -32.29 -1.47
N GLU A 133 -15.30 -32.06 -0.25
CA GLU A 133 -16.03 -32.41 0.98
C GLU A 133 -16.93 -31.26 1.47
N VAL A 134 -16.79 -30.07 0.87
CA VAL A 134 -17.52 -28.85 1.22
C VAL A 134 -18.58 -28.58 0.17
#